data_AF-A0A086P5W4-F1
#
_entry.id   AF-A0A086P5W4-F1
#
_cell.length_a   1.000
_cell.length_b   1.000
_cell.length_c   1.000
_cell.angle_alpha   90.00
_cell.angle_beta   90.00
_cell.angle_gamma   90.00
#
_symmetry.space_group_name_H-M   'P 1'
#
loop_
_entity.id
_entity.type
_entity.pdbx_description
1 polymer ?
#
loop_
_entity_poly.entity_id
_entity_poly.type
_entity_poly.pdbx_seq_one_letter_code
_entity_poly.pdbx_strand_id
1 'polypeptide(L)' 'MAQQVLEQSPHSGALFAFRGKRGDLVKLLWYDGQGMCLFSKRMVRGRFICHRRRPDRW' A
#
# COMPACT_ATOMS: atom_id res chain seq x y z
N MET A 1 12.65 -0.55 -4.22
CA MET A 1 11.95 -0.27 -2.93
C MET A 1 10.73 -1.16 -2.63
N ALA A 2 10.15 -1.93 -3.56
CA ALA A 2 9.16 -2.99 -3.21
C ALA A 2 9.80 -4.39 -3.18
N GLN A 3 10.55 -4.75 -4.23
CA GLN A 3 11.26 -6.03 -4.36
C GLN A 3 12.26 -6.32 -3.24
N GLN A 4 12.86 -5.26 -2.68
CA GLN A 4 13.90 -5.35 -1.66
C GLN A 4 13.35 -5.49 -0.22
N VAL A 5 12.03 -5.31 -0.03
CA VAL A 5 11.38 -5.29 1.30
C VAL A 5 10.38 -6.44 1.44
N LEU A 6 9.73 -6.84 0.35
CA LEU A 6 8.66 -7.84 0.38
C LEU A 6 9.03 -9.13 -0.36
N GLU A 7 10.24 -9.24 -0.92
CA GLU A 7 10.77 -10.40 -1.66
C GLU A 7 9.86 -10.92 -2.79
N GLN A 8 8.89 -10.11 -3.21
CA GLN A 8 7.99 -10.46 -4.30
C GLN A 8 8.53 -9.96 -5.62
N SER A 9 8.36 -10.78 -6.66
CA SER A 9 8.60 -10.36 -8.03
C SER A 9 7.73 -9.15 -8.35
N PRO A 10 8.29 -8.04 -8.87
CA PRO A 10 7.54 -6.82 -9.14
C PRO A 10 6.46 -7.00 -10.22
N HIS A 11 6.49 -8.10 -10.97
CA HIS A 11 5.54 -8.42 -12.03
C HIS A 11 4.55 -9.54 -11.64
N SER A 12 4.52 -9.95 -10.37
CA SER A 12 3.67 -11.05 -9.90
C SER A 12 2.17 -10.72 -9.87
N GLY A 13 1.77 -9.49 -10.22
CA GLY A 13 0.40 -8.98 -10.02
C GLY A 13 0.10 -8.60 -8.57
N ALA A 14 1.08 -8.67 -7.67
CA ALA A 14 0.90 -8.26 -6.28
C ALA A 14 0.56 -6.78 -6.14
N LEU A 15 -0.39 -6.50 -5.25
CA LEU A 15 -0.85 -5.15 -4.96
C LEU A 15 -0.16 -4.61 -3.70
N PHE A 16 0.70 -3.62 -3.90
CA PHE A 16 1.40 -2.93 -2.83
C PHE A 16 0.62 -1.70 -2.39
N ALA A 17 0.14 -1.70 -1.14
CA ALA A 17 -0.59 -0.60 -0.56
C ALA A 17 0.29 0.25 0.36
N PHE A 18 0.43 1.54 0.05
CA PHE A 18 1.17 2.51 0.84
C PHE A 18 0.23 3.55 1.41
N ARG A 19 0.27 3.73 2.73
CA ARG A 19 -0.50 4.76 3.44
C ARG A 19 0.43 5.88 3.89
N GLY A 20 0.14 7.11 3.49
CA GLY A 20 0.92 8.28 3.90
C GLY A 20 0.89 8.47 5.42
N LYS A 21 1.95 9.05 6.00
CA LYS A 21 2.07 9.24 7.46
C LYS A 21 0.87 9.95 8.09
N ARG A 22 0.35 10.98 7.42
CA ARG A 22 -0.85 11.74 7.83
C ARG A 22 -2.16 10.94 7.73
N GLY A 23 -2.16 9.86 6.96
CA GLY A 23 -3.29 8.96 6.78
C GLY A 23 -4.37 9.44 5.83
N ASP A 24 -4.22 10.58 5.19
CA ASP A 24 -5.16 11.13 4.21
C ASP A 24 -4.90 10.63 2.77
N LEU A 25 -3.74 10.02 2.52
CA LEU A 25 -3.33 9.53 1.20
C LEU A 25 -3.06 8.01 1.24
N VAL A 26 -3.60 7.30 0.25
CA VAL A 26 -3.23 5.91 -0.06
C VAL A 26 -2.79 5.82 -1.52
N LYS A 27 -1.73 5.04 -1.76
CA LYS A 27 -1.23 4.68 -3.08
C LYS A 27 -1.25 3.16 -3.22
N LEU A 28 -1.81 2.67 -4.31
CA LEU A 28 -1.77 1.25 -4.70
C LEU A 28 -0.91 1.11 -5.93
N LEU A 29 0.09 0.25 -5.88
CA LEU A 29 1.01 -0.03 -6.98
C LEU A 29 0.92 -1.52 -7.32
N TRP A 30 0.69 -1.86 -8.59
CA TRP A 30 0.63 -3.25 -9.05
C TRP A 30 1.01 -3.35 -10.53
N TYR A 31 1.36 -4.54 -10.99
CA TYR A 31 1.59 -4.85 -12.40
C TYR A 31 0.34 -5.53 -12.99
N ASP A 32 -0.15 -5.07 -14.14
CA ASP A 32 -1.37 -5.59 -14.76
C ASP A 32 -1.12 -6.65 -15.86
N GLY A 33 0.14 -6.97 -16.13
CA GLY A 33 0.56 -7.85 -17.23
C GLY A 33 1.13 -7.10 -18.43
N GLN A 34 0.84 -5.80 -18.57
CA GLN A 34 1.39 -4.95 -19.63
C GLN A 34 2.32 -3.88 -19.06
N GLY A 35 2.02 -3.37 -17.86
CA GLY A 35 2.77 -2.29 -17.26
C GLY A 35 2.50 -2.13 -15.77
N MET A 36 3.19 -1.15 -15.20
CA MET A 36 3.01 -0.76 -13.80
C MET A 36 1.86 0.24 -13.68
N CYS A 37 0.86 -0.09 -12.87
CA CYS A 37 -0.30 0.74 -12.58
C CYS A 37 -0.17 1.39 -11.21
N LEU A 38 -0.54 2.67 -11.12
CA LEU A 38 -0.57 3.43 -9.88
C LEU A 38 -1.94 4.07 -9.68
N PHE A 39 -2.61 3.69 -8.59
CA PHE A 39 -3.81 4.36 -8.11
C PHE A 39 -3.50 5.20 -6.89
N SER A 40 -3.93 6.47 -6.88
CA SER A 40 -3.73 7.39 -5.75
C SER A 40 -5.06 7.99 -5.32
N LYS A 41 -5.42 7.81 -4.04
CA LYS A 41 -6.61 8.42 -3.46
C LYS A 41 -6.27 9.27 -2.25
N ARG A 42 -6.66 10.55 -2.31
CA ARG A 42 -6.57 11.49 -1.20
C ARG A 42 -7.97 11.76 -0.65
N MET A 43 -8.11 11.67 0.66
CA MET A 43 -9.32 12.10 1.37
C MET A 43 -9.22 13.59 1.66
N VAL A 44 -10.26 14.35 1.29
CA VAL A 44 -10.36 15.77 1.63
C VAL A 44 -10.68 15.94 3.13
N ARG A 45 -11.46 15.02 3.70
CA ARG A 45 -11.78 14.95 5.14
C ARG A 45 -11.64 13.52 5.63
N GLY A 46 -11.10 13.34 6.84
CA GLY A 46 -10.89 12.02 7.46
C GLY A 46 -9.53 11.39 7.15
N ARG A 47 -9.31 10.16 7.64
CA ARG A 47 -8.06 9.40 7.47
C ARG A 47 -8.36 7.92 7.23
N PHE A 48 -7.54 7.27 6.42
CA PHE A 48 -7.47 5.82 6.33
C PHE A 48 -6.93 5.25 7.63
N ILE A 49 -7.76 4.43 8.29
CA ILE A 49 -7.45 3.74 9.54
C ILE A 49 -6.73 2.44 9.18
N CYS A 50 -5.48 2.30 9.62
CA CYS A 50 -4.83 0.99 9.66
C CYS A 50 -4.96 0.44 11.09
N HIS A 51 -5.56 -0.74 11.21
CA HIS A 51 -5.58 -1.45 12.48
C HIS A 51 -4.17 -2.00 12.70
N ARG A 52 -3.37 -1.29 13.49
CA ARG A 52 -2.14 -1.86 14.02
C ARG A 52 -2.58 -2.89 15.06
N ARG A 53 -2.46 -4.20 14.75
CA ARG A 53 -2.49 -5.23 15.80
C ARG A 53 -1.43 -4.82 16.82
N ARG A 54 -1.85 -4.50 18.04
CA ARG A 54 -0.88 -4.34 19.11
C ARG A 54 -0.43 -5.73 19.56
N PRO A 55 0.87 -5.99 19.70
CA PRO A 55 1.38 -7.29 20.15
C PRO A 55 1.24 -7.52 21.66
N ASP A 56 0.51 -6.69 22.41
CA ASP A 56 0.48 -6.63 23.88
C ASP A 56 -0.83 -7.17 24.52
N ARG A 57 -1.55 -8.08 23.85
CA ARG A 57 -2.69 -8.79 24.46
C ARG A 57 -2.52 -10.30 24.38
N TRP A 58 -2.08 -10.88 25.49
CA TRP A 58 -2.40 -12.22 25.96
C TRP A 58 -3.25 -12.07 27.21
#